data_AF-A0A920FBN7-F1
#
_entry.id   AF-A0A920FBN7-F1
#
_cell.length_a   1.000
_cell.length_b   1.000
_cell.length_c   1.000
_cell.angle_alpha   90.00
_cell.angle_beta   90.00
_cell.angle_gamma   90.00
#
_symmetry.space_group_name_H-M   'P 1'
#
loop_
_entity.id
_entity.type
_entity.pdbx_description
1 polymer ?
#
loop_
_entity_poly.entity_id
_entity_poly.type
_entity_poly.pdbx_seq_one_letter_code
_entity_poly.pdbx_strand_id
1 'polypeptide(L)' 'MANGFFPAVREHWGDVGGAVPGSMGDSSEIYQEGIRIPPLKNFGTWKINQAVWKFFCLIWGS' A
#
# COMPACT_ATOMS: atom_id res chain seq x y z
N MET A 1 -5.20 -23.97 17.93
CA MET A 1 -5.06 -22.82 17.01
C MET A 1 -4.78 -21.62 17.89
N ALA A 2 -3.68 -20.90 17.68
CA ALA A 2 -3.31 -19.79 18.54
C ALA A 2 -4.33 -18.66 18.36
N ASN A 3 -5.14 -18.39 19.39
CA ASN A 3 -5.92 -17.16 19.48
C ASN A 3 -4.94 -16.03 19.77
N GLY A 4 -4.38 -15.43 18.71
CA GLY A 4 -3.46 -14.30 18.78
C GLY A 4 -4.20 -12.98 18.60
N PHE A 5 -3.88 -11.99 19.43
CA PHE A 5 -4.27 -10.60 19.22
C PHE A 5 -3.28 -9.97 18.21
N PHE A 6 -3.80 -9.40 17.13
CA PHE A 6 -2.99 -8.75 16.08
C PHE A 6 -3.41 -7.27 15.95
N PRO A 7 -2.59 -6.31 16.41
CA PRO A 7 -2.90 -4.90 16.21
C PRO A 7 -2.84 -4.55 14.72
N ALA A 8 -3.77 -3.72 14.26
CA ALA A 8 -3.82 -3.24 12.89
C ALA A 8 -3.97 -1.71 12.88
N VAL A 9 -3.22 -1.06 12.00
CA VAL A 9 -3.31 0.38 11.72
C VAL A 9 -3.78 0.52 10.27
N ARG A 10 -4.72 1.43 10.03
CA ARG A 10 -5.20 1.78 8.68
C ARG A 10 -5.24 3.29 8.56
N GLU A 11 -4.76 3.78 7.43
CA GLU A 11 -4.78 5.19 7.08
C GLU A 11 -5.30 5.34 5.65
N HIS A 12 -5.92 6.49 5.39
CA HIS A 12 -6.33 6.88 4.05
C HIS A 12 -5.21 7.66 3.39
N TRP A 13 -4.78 7.24 2.20
CA TRP A 13 -3.79 7.97 1.41
C TRP A 13 -4.50 8.93 0.46
N GLY A 14 -4.00 10.16 0.35
CA GLY A 14 -4.61 11.21 -0.47
C GLY A 14 -4.52 10.94 -1.98
N ASP A 15 -3.59 10.10 -2.41
CA ASP A 15 -3.40 9.64 -3.78
C ASP A 15 -2.63 8.30 -3.76
N VAL A 16 -2.83 7.47 -4.77
CA VAL A 16 -2.18 6.16 -4.98
C VAL A 16 -1.70 5.96 -6.42
N GLY A 17 -1.69 7.02 -7.23
CA GLY A 17 -1.23 7.03 -8.63
C GLY A 17 -2.29 6.59 -9.64
N GLY A 18 -3.56 6.99 -9.42
CA GLY A 18 -4.67 6.69 -10.33
C GLY A 18 -4.62 7.51 -11.64
N ALA A 19 -5.60 7.29 -12.52
CA ALA A 19 -5.71 8.01 -13.80
C ALA A 19 -5.99 9.51 -13.63
N VAL A 20 -6.53 9.90 -12.48
CA VAL A 20 -6.81 11.29 -12.10
C VAL A 20 -6.14 11.56 -10.75
N PRO A 21 -5.53 12.74 -10.53
CA PRO A 21 -4.95 13.09 -9.23
C PRO A 21 -5.98 13.04 -8.10
N GLY A 22 -5.56 12.52 -6.95
CA GLY A 22 -6.39 12.39 -5.74
C GLY A 22 -6.94 10.98 -5.50
N SER A 23 -7.64 10.80 -4.38
CA SER A 23 -8.04 9.46 -3.91
C SER A 23 -9.41 8.98 -4.41
N MET A 24 -10.17 9.82 -5.11
CA MET A 24 -11.56 9.55 -5.54
C MET A 24 -11.78 10.03 -6.99
N GLY A 25 -10.93 9.57 -7.91
CA GLY A 25 -11.11 9.82 -9.35
C GLY A 25 -12.10 8.84 -9.98
N ASP A 26 -12.78 9.26 -11.05
CA ASP A 26 -13.61 8.34 -11.86
C ASP A 26 -12.73 7.32 -12.59
N SER A 27 -13.09 6.04 -12.49
CA SER A 27 -12.41 4.93 -13.16
C SER A 27 -13.43 4.00 -13.81
N SER A 28 -13.24 3.69 -15.09
CA SER A 28 -14.05 2.72 -15.82
C SER A 28 -13.47 1.30 -15.75
N GLU A 29 -12.17 1.19 -15.48
CA GLU A 29 -11.43 -0.07 -15.43
C GLU A 29 -10.47 -0.07 -14.24
N ILE A 30 -10.19 -1.26 -13.70
CA ILE A 30 -9.35 -1.44 -12.50
C ILE A 30 -7.94 -0.88 -12.65
N TYR A 31 -7.41 -0.84 -13.88
CA TYR A 31 -6.07 -0.33 -14.19
C TYR A 31 -5.94 1.19 -14.02
N GLN A 32 -7.06 1.89 -13.85
CA GLN A 32 -7.12 3.34 -13.68
C GLN A 32 -7.22 3.76 -12.20
N GLU A 33 -7.44 2.81 -11.29
CA GLU A 33 -7.63 3.09 -9.85
C GLU A 33 -6.32 3.34 -9.09
N GLY A 34 -5.18 3.22 -9.78
CA GLY A 34 -3.85 3.32 -9.19
C GLY A 34 -3.38 1.98 -8.61
N ILE A 35 -2.45 2.04 -7.65
CA ILE A 35 -1.73 0.85 -7.24
C ILE A 35 -2.52 -0.06 -6.29
N ARG A 36 -2.51 -1.37 -6.56
CA ARG A 36 -3.13 -2.40 -5.70
C ARG A 36 -2.05 -3.31 -5.14
N ILE A 37 -1.85 -3.23 -3.83
CA ILE A 37 -0.79 -3.98 -3.13
C ILE A 37 -1.46 -5.15 -2.39
N PRO A 38 -1.18 -6.42 -2.77
CA PRO A 38 -1.67 -7.56 -2.00
C PRO A 38 -1.01 -7.58 -0.60
N PRO A 39 -1.46 -8.43 0.34
CA PRO A 39 -0.77 -8.56 1.63
C PRO A 39 0.71 -8.95 1.43
N LEU A 40 1.61 -8.06 1.81
CA LEU A 40 3.06 -8.25 1.72
C LEU A 40 3.71 -8.16 3.10
N LYS A 41 4.70 -9.01 3.36
CA LYS A 41 5.52 -8.94 4.57
C LYS A 41 6.63 -7.89 4.39
N ASN A 42 6.42 -6.69 4.91
CA ASN A 42 7.42 -5.62 4.89
C ASN A 42 8.55 -5.81 5.93
N PHE A 43 8.27 -6.54 7.02
CA PHE A 43 9.23 -6.71 8.12
C PHE A 43 9.32 -8.18 8.53
N GLY A 44 10.53 -8.69 8.73
CA GLY A 44 10.78 -10.05 9.20
C GLY A 44 12.12 -10.14 9.93
N THR A 45 12.19 -10.95 10.98
CA THR A 45 13.42 -11.15 11.78
C THR A 45 14.16 -9.85 12.09
N TRP A 46 13.43 -8.83 12.55
CA TRP A 46 13.98 -7.51 12.87
C TRP A 46 14.64 -6.75 11.71
N LYS A 47 14.34 -7.13 10.46
CA LYS A 47 14.86 -6.53 9.24
C LYS A 47 13.73 -6.08 8.33
N ILE A 48 13.89 -4.89 7.75
CA ILE A 48 13.03 -4.38 6.70
C ILE A 48 13.32 -5.12 5.40
N ASN A 49 12.26 -5.51 4.69
CA ASN A 49 12.36 -5.93 3.31
C ASN A 49 12.61 -4.68 2.45
N GLN A 50 13.86 -4.48 2.07
CA GLN A 50 14.29 -3.31 1.30
C GLN A 50 13.58 -3.16 -0.05
N ALA A 51 13.18 -4.26 -0.69
CA ALA A 51 12.44 -4.20 -1.95
C ALA A 51 11.03 -3.64 -1.75
N VAL A 52 10.33 -4.12 -0.71
CA VAL A 52 8.99 -3.62 -0.35
C VAL A 52 9.08 -2.16 0.11
N TRP A 53 10.06 -1.82 0.94
CA TRP A 53 10.28 -0.45 1.40
C TRP A 53 10.52 0.52 0.24
N LYS A 54 11.45 0.18 -0.68
CA LYS A 54 11.73 1.02 -1.86
C LYS A 54 10.51 1.19 -2.75
N PHE A 55 9.73 0.13 -2.94
CA PHE A 55 8.48 0.20 -3.68
C PHE A 55 7.49 1.21 -3.06
N PHE A 56 7.29 1.18 -1.73
CA PHE A 56 6.47 2.20 -1.04
C PHE A 56 7.03 3.62 -1.20
N CYS A 57 8.34 3.81 -1.05
CA CYS A 57 8.96 5.13 -1.21
C CYS A 57 8.84 5.68 -2.64
N LEU A 58 8.79 4.84 -3.67
CA LEU A 58 8.60 5.29 -5.05
C LEU A 58 7.20 5.85 -5.29
N ILE A 59 6.20 5.42 -4.53
CA ILE A 59 4.80 5.79 -4.76
C ILE A 59 4.40 6.99 -3.89
N TRP A 60 4.90 7.06 -2.64
CA TRP A 60 4.50 8.07 -1.66
C TRP A 60 5.66 8.94 -1.12
N GLY A 61 6.88 8.76 -1.59
CA GLY A 61 8.09 9.41 -1.06
C GLY A 61 8.61 10.63 -1.84
N SER A 62 7.85 11.12 -2.83
CA SER A 62 8.11 12.34 -3.60
C SER A 62 7.03 13.37 -3.34
#